data_AF-A0A520UGP5-F1
#
_entry.id   AF-A0A520UGP5-F1
#
_cell.length_a   1.000
_cell.length_b   1.000
_cell.length_c   1.000
_cell.angle_alpha   90.00
_cell.angle_beta   90.00
_cell.angle_gamma   90.00
#
_symmetry.space_group_name_H-M   'P 1'
#
loop_
_entity.id
_entity.type
_entity.pdbx_description
1 polymer ?
#
loop_
_entity_poly.entity_id
_entity_poly.type
_entity_poly.pdbx_seq_one_letter_code
_entity_poly.pdbx_strand_id
1 'polypeptide(L)'
;MINNFSYRQLLLAGILFETIIFLIFFYSKQELAEVFRYSARYSGRLSLIIYLYCFYKFYRAFLIKDNLRRVKDLVLIFGVLHVIHFGFLVLSVYLNDLPIIPVKVTGGALAYLMIIIYPFIIEKITNQIYHLIYFYYVGIVMLMTYVARINGEFVGAEPEIFHKIAFIFLILVFLKFGYTFYKQRKNFKK
;
A
#
# COMPACT_ATOMS: atom_id res chain seq x y z
N MET A 1 18.56 -3.10 22.76
CA MET A 1 17.28 -2.38 22.91
C MET A 1 16.90 -1.76 21.57
N ILE A 2 15.91 -2.30 20.87
CA ILE A 2 15.40 -1.66 19.64
C ILE A 2 14.35 -0.64 20.11
N ASN A 3 14.59 0.65 19.90
CA ASN A 3 13.63 1.71 20.23
C ASN A 3 12.29 1.41 19.56
N ASN A 4 11.28 1.06 20.35
CA ASN A 4 9.91 0.93 19.86
C ASN A 4 9.34 2.35 19.67
N PHE A 5 9.50 2.91 18.47
CA PHE A 5 8.83 4.17 18.11
C PHE A 5 7.32 4.05 18.37
N SER A 6 6.76 5.04 19.04
CA SER A 6 5.32 5.08 19.32
C SER A 6 4.52 5.21 18.02
N TYR A 7 3.24 4.81 18.06
CA TYR A 7 2.30 5.02 16.94
C TYR A 7 2.31 6.47 16.44
N ARG A 8 2.25 7.44 17.37
CA ARG A 8 2.24 8.88 17.03
C ARG A 8 3.51 9.30 16.29
N GLN A 9 4.67 8.83 16.73
CA GLN A 9 5.94 9.15 16.07
C GLN A 9 6.00 8.58 14.65
N LEU A 10 5.55 7.33 14.46
CA LEU A 10 5.52 6.71 13.13
C LEU A 10 4.51 7.39 12.20
N LEU A 11 3.34 7.77 12.72
CA LEU A 11 2.34 8.52 11.95
C LEU A 11 2.88 9.88 11.51
N LEU A 12 3.45 10.66 12.44
CA LEU A 12 4.05 11.96 12.14
C LEU A 12 5.20 11.83 11.13
N ALA A 13 6.05 10.82 11.28
CA ALA A 13 7.11 10.55 10.32
C ALA A 13 6.55 10.23 8.93
N GLY A 14 5.50 9.40 8.85
CA GLY A 14 4.82 9.09 7.59
C GLY A 14 4.24 10.33 6.91
N ILE A 15 3.51 11.17 7.66
CA ILE A 15 2.94 12.42 7.15
C ILE A 15 4.04 13.38 6.70
N LEU A 16 5.15 13.44 7.46
CA LEU A 16 6.33 14.22 7.08
C LEU A 16 6.92 13.72 5.76
N PHE A 17 7.06 12.41 5.55
CA PHE A 17 7.53 11.86 4.27
C PHE A 17 6.60 12.22 3.10
N GLU A 18 5.28 12.10 3.26
CA GLU A 18 4.32 12.52 2.23
C GLU A 18 4.43 14.02 1.93
N THR A 19 4.60 14.85 2.97
CA THR A 19 4.79 16.30 2.85
C THR A 19 6.09 16.62 2.11
N ILE A 20 7.19 15.95 2.46
CA ILE A 20 8.48 16.12 1.78
C ILE A 20 8.37 15.73 0.31
N ILE A 21 7.70 14.60 0.00
CA ILE A 21 7.44 14.19 -1.40
C ILE A 21 6.70 15.29 -2.15
N PHE A 22 5.64 15.84 -1.56
CA PHE A 22 4.89 16.94 -2.17
C PHE A 22 5.75 18.18 -2.39
N LEU A 23 6.46 18.65 -1.36
CA LEU A 23 7.29 19.85 -1.43
C LEU A 23 8.42 19.72 -2.46
N ILE A 24 9.09 18.57 -2.54
CA ILE A 24 10.12 18.32 -3.56
C ILE A 24 9.57 18.57 -4.96
N PHE A 25 8.37 18.06 -5.26
CA PHE A 25 7.78 18.23 -6.59
C PHE A 25 7.17 19.61 -6.80
N PHE A 26 6.61 20.21 -5.75
CA PHE A 26 6.10 21.58 -5.78
C PHE A 26 7.20 22.59 -6.14
N TYR A 27 8.42 22.41 -5.64
CA TYR A 27 9.56 23.29 -5.96
C TYR A 27 10.32 22.89 -7.23
N SER A 28 10.14 21.68 -7.76
CA SER A 28 10.89 21.20 -8.95
C SER A 28 10.08 21.14 -10.24
N LYS A 29 8.74 21.27 -10.18
CA LYS A 29 7.86 21.26 -11.35
C LYS A 29 7.18 22.61 -11.49
N GLN A 30 7.08 23.08 -12.74
CA GLN A 30 6.42 24.35 -13.07
C GLN A 30 4.91 24.20 -13.13
N GLU A 31 4.42 23.07 -13.66
CA GLU A 31 3.01 22.78 -13.83
C GLU A 31 2.43 22.03 -12.64
N LEU A 32 1.31 22.51 -12.10
CA LEU A 32 0.62 21.87 -10.98
C LEU A 32 0.19 20.42 -11.29
N ALA A 33 -0.18 20.17 -12.55
CA ALA A 33 -0.54 18.83 -13.03
C ALA A 33 0.63 17.83 -12.86
N GLU A 34 1.86 18.28 -13.16
CA GLU A 34 3.07 17.47 -12.98
C GLU A 34 3.45 17.31 -11.51
N VAL A 35 3.24 18.34 -10.67
CA VAL A 35 3.43 18.22 -9.22
C VAL A 35 2.64 17.03 -8.69
N PHE A 36 1.32 16.99 -8.94
CA PHE A 36 0.48 15.90 -8.44
C PHE A 36 0.75 14.56 -9.11
N ARG A 37 1.10 14.53 -10.40
CA ARG A 37 1.51 13.30 -11.11
C ARG A 37 2.72 12.64 -10.44
N TYR A 38 3.75 13.43 -10.14
CA TYR A 38 4.96 12.94 -9.49
C TYR A 38 4.72 12.65 -8.00
N SER A 39 4.00 13.50 -7.26
CA SER A 39 3.64 13.23 -5.87
C SER A 39 2.87 11.93 -5.74
N ALA A 40 1.84 11.68 -6.57
CA ALA A 40 1.11 10.42 -6.59
C ALA A 40 2.03 9.24 -6.90
N ARG A 41 2.92 9.39 -7.88
CA ARG A 41 3.88 8.33 -8.28
C ARG A 41 4.82 7.94 -7.14
N TYR A 42 5.37 8.88 -6.37
CA TYR A 42 6.35 8.58 -5.31
C TYR A 42 5.67 8.23 -3.98
N SER A 43 4.57 8.91 -3.64
CA SER A 43 3.69 8.54 -2.53
C SER A 43 3.16 7.11 -2.65
N GLY A 44 2.82 6.67 -3.88
CA GLY A 44 2.45 5.28 -4.14
C GLY A 44 3.57 4.27 -3.85
N ARG A 45 4.84 4.65 -4.06
CA ARG A 45 6.00 3.80 -3.71
C ARG A 45 6.19 3.70 -2.20
N LEU A 46 6.03 4.82 -1.50
CA LEU A 46 6.05 4.85 -0.03
C LEU A 46 4.94 3.96 0.53
N SER A 47 3.72 4.07 -0.02
CA SER A 47 2.60 3.20 0.30
C SER A 47 2.92 1.71 0.11
N LEU A 48 3.57 1.32 -0.99
CA LEU A 48 4.02 -0.08 -1.20
C LEU A 48 4.98 -0.54 -0.08
N ILE A 49 5.98 0.28 0.26
CA ILE A 49 6.98 -0.06 1.30
C ILE A 49 6.29 -0.29 2.64
N ILE A 50 5.36 0.59 3.00
CA ILE A 50 4.62 0.50 4.26
C ILE A 50 3.68 -0.72 4.25
N TYR A 51 3.00 -0.98 3.13
CA TYR A 51 2.18 -2.18 2.95
C TYR A 51 3.00 -3.46 3.13
N LEU A 52 4.17 -3.57 2.50
CA LEU A 52 5.06 -4.72 2.62
C LEU A 52 5.50 -4.93 4.07
N TYR A 53 5.80 -3.84 4.80
CA TYR A 53 6.12 -3.90 6.21
C TYR A 53 4.92 -4.37 7.06
N CYS A 54 3.71 -3.87 6.79
CA CYS A 54 2.49 -4.33 7.43
C CYS A 54 2.27 -5.83 7.20
N PHE A 55 2.43 -6.29 5.96
CA PHE A 55 2.24 -7.70 5.62
C PHE A 55 3.30 -8.58 6.28
N TYR A 56 4.55 -8.14 6.34
CA TYR A 56 5.62 -8.83 7.08
C TYR A 56 5.32 -8.92 8.58
N LYS A 57 4.82 -7.84 9.19
CA LYS A 57 4.44 -7.83 10.60
C LYS A 57 3.24 -8.75 10.87
N PHE A 58 2.25 -8.76 9.99
CA PHE A 58 1.16 -9.72 10.06
C PHE A 58 1.65 -11.16 9.93
N TYR A 59 2.52 -11.44 8.96
CA TYR A 59 3.18 -12.74 8.81
C TYR A 59 3.86 -13.18 10.11
N ARG A 60 4.60 -12.29 10.78
CA ARG A 60 5.21 -12.61 12.09
C ARG A 60 4.19 -12.81 13.21
N ALA A 61 3.15 -11.98 13.27
CA ALA A 61 2.04 -12.15 14.21
C ALA A 61 1.38 -13.51 14.07
N PHE A 62 1.18 -13.97 12.85
CA PHE A 62 0.62 -15.28 12.58
C PHE A 62 1.54 -16.44 13.03
N LEU A 63 2.84 -16.39 12.69
CA LEU A 63 3.73 -17.53 12.95
C LEU A 63 4.20 -17.64 14.40
N ILE A 64 4.47 -16.50 15.06
CA ILE A 64 5.11 -16.46 16.38
C ILE A 64 4.14 -15.95 17.45
N LYS A 65 2.84 -15.82 17.12
CA LYS A 65 1.82 -15.21 17.98
C LYS A 65 2.22 -13.81 18.48
N ASP A 66 2.87 -13.04 17.61
CA ASP A 66 3.26 -11.65 17.88
C ASP A 66 2.01 -10.75 17.99
N ASN A 67 2.18 -9.55 18.53
CA ASN A 67 1.08 -8.69 18.94
C ASN A 67 0.28 -8.11 17.76
N LEU A 68 -0.96 -8.60 17.55
CA LEU A 68 -1.89 -8.11 16.52
C LEU A 68 -2.20 -6.61 16.66
N ARG A 69 -2.17 -6.05 17.88
CA ARG A 69 -2.35 -4.62 18.12
C ARG A 69 -1.28 -3.78 17.41
N ARG A 70 -0.06 -4.30 17.30
CA ARG A 70 1.00 -3.60 16.56
C ARG A 70 0.77 -3.64 15.05
N VAL A 71 0.18 -4.71 14.53
CA VAL A 71 -0.26 -4.78 13.13
C VAL A 71 -1.37 -3.77 12.90
N LYS A 72 -2.37 -3.69 13.79
CA LYS A 72 -3.45 -2.71 13.76
C LYS A 72 -2.94 -1.27 13.67
N ASP A 73 -2.01 -0.88 14.55
CA ASP A 73 -1.38 0.45 14.53
C ASP A 73 -0.72 0.75 13.17
N LEU A 74 0.00 -0.22 12.60
CA LEU A 74 0.68 -0.06 11.32
C LEU A 74 -0.27 0.02 10.14
N VAL A 75 -1.33 -0.81 10.11
CA VAL A 75 -2.33 -0.73 9.04
C VAL A 75 -3.17 0.54 9.15
N LEU A 76 -3.36 1.10 10.35
CA LEU A 76 -3.98 2.41 10.52
C LEU A 76 -3.09 3.53 9.95
N ILE A 77 -1.79 3.51 10.24
CA ILE A 77 -0.83 4.44 9.64
C ILE A 77 -0.85 4.31 8.11
N PHE A 78 -0.78 3.08 7.60
CA PHE A 78 -0.89 2.80 6.19
C PHE A 78 -2.18 3.40 5.60
N GLY A 79 -3.32 3.22 6.26
CA GLY A 79 -4.59 3.79 5.82
C GLY A 79 -4.58 5.31 5.73
N VAL A 80 -4.06 6.00 6.75
CA VAL A 80 -3.95 7.48 6.73
C VAL A 80 -3.07 7.95 5.57
N LEU A 81 -1.89 7.36 5.41
CA LEU A 81 -0.96 7.76 4.34
C LEU A 81 -1.51 7.42 2.96
N HIS A 82 -2.23 6.30 2.83
CA HIS A 82 -2.85 5.93 1.57
C HIS A 82 -4.02 6.84 1.20
N VAL A 83 -4.73 7.42 2.17
CA VAL A 83 -5.73 8.48 1.91
C VAL A 83 -5.06 9.76 1.40
N ILE A 84 -3.90 10.14 1.94
CA ILE A 84 -3.11 11.27 1.41
C ILE A 84 -2.67 10.97 -0.03
N HIS A 85 -2.14 9.77 -0.28
CA HIS A 85 -1.81 9.28 -1.62
C HIS A 85 -3.00 9.36 -2.58
N PHE A 86 -4.20 8.96 -2.13
CA PHE A 86 -5.42 9.04 -2.92
C PHE A 86 -5.73 10.47 -3.34
N GLY A 87 -5.56 11.44 -2.44
CA GLY A 87 -5.70 12.86 -2.75
C GLY A 87 -4.77 13.28 -3.90
N PHE A 88 -3.50 12.88 -3.83
CA PHE A 88 -2.56 13.14 -4.93
C PHE A 88 -2.97 12.47 -6.24
N LEU A 89 -3.46 11.22 -6.16
CA LEU A 89 -3.89 10.46 -7.34
C LEU A 89 -5.12 11.09 -8.01
N VAL A 90 -6.14 11.46 -7.25
CA VAL A 90 -7.37 12.08 -7.78
C VAL A 90 -7.05 13.43 -8.42
N LEU A 91 -6.24 14.26 -7.76
CA LEU A 91 -5.81 15.54 -8.33
C LEU A 91 -4.94 15.35 -9.57
N SER A 92 -4.08 14.32 -9.61
CA SER A 92 -3.34 13.97 -10.81
C SER A 92 -4.26 13.55 -11.95
N VAL A 93 -5.27 12.70 -11.70
CA VAL A 93 -6.24 12.28 -12.72
C VAL A 93 -7.00 13.48 -13.27
N TYR A 94 -7.48 14.36 -12.39
CA TYR A 94 -8.23 15.55 -12.76
C TYR A 94 -7.39 16.56 -13.56
N LEU A 95 -6.20 16.90 -13.07
CA LEU A 95 -5.35 17.95 -13.68
C LEU A 95 -4.64 17.50 -14.97
N ASN A 96 -4.54 16.20 -15.21
CA ASN A 96 -3.85 15.65 -16.39
C ASN A 96 -4.83 14.99 -17.39
N ASP A 97 -6.14 15.17 -17.21
CA ASP A 97 -7.21 14.60 -18.04
C ASP A 97 -7.02 13.10 -18.32
N LEU A 98 -6.61 12.35 -17.28
CA LEU A 98 -6.30 10.93 -17.45
C LEU A 98 -7.59 10.12 -17.66
N PRO A 99 -7.58 9.14 -18.59
CA PRO A 99 -8.76 8.34 -18.86
C PRO A 99 -9.14 7.50 -17.63
N ILE A 100 -10.41 7.58 -17.25
CA ILE A 100 -10.99 6.80 -16.16
C ILE A 100 -11.44 5.44 -16.72
N ILE A 101 -10.68 4.37 -16.41
CA ILE A 101 -11.01 3.01 -16.84
C ILE A 101 -11.85 2.34 -15.75
N PRO A 102 -13.15 2.07 -15.97
CA PRO A 102 -14.08 1.65 -14.90
C PRO A 102 -13.61 0.41 -14.12
N VAL A 103 -13.07 -0.60 -14.80
CA VAL A 103 -12.58 -1.83 -14.16
C VAL A 103 -11.38 -1.58 -13.24
N LYS A 104 -10.46 -0.68 -13.63
CA LYS A 104 -9.31 -0.31 -12.78
C LYS A 104 -9.77 0.49 -11.56
N VAL A 105 -10.77 1.35 -11.76
CA VAL A 105 -11.35 2.19 -10.71
C VAL A 105 -12.12 1.35 -9.70
N THR A 106 -12.95 0.39 -10.12
CA THR A 106 -13.72 -0.44 -9.19
C THR A 106 -12.82 -1.33 -8.33
N GLY A 107 -11.80 -1.96 -8.92
CA GLY A 107 -10.80 -2.73 -8.18
C GLY A 107 -10.04 -1.86 -7.16
N GLY A 108 -9.60 -0.67 -7.59
CA GLY A 108 -8.94 0.32 -6.73
C GLY A 108 -9.84 0.84 -5.61
N ALA A 109 -11.09 1.17 -5.90
CA ALA A 109 -12.06 1.68 -4.93
C ALA A 109 -12.32 0.66 -3.81
N LEU A 110 -12.48 -0.62 -4.17
CA LEU A 110 -12.61 -1.68 -3.17
C LEU A 110 -11.34 -1.82 -2.32
N ALA A 111 -10.14 -1.68 -2.91
CA ALA A 111 -8.90 -1.70 -2.13
C ALA A 111 -8.84 -0.54 -1.14
N TYR A 112 -9.18 0.68 -1.56
CA TYR A 112 -9.25 1.83 -0.67
C TYR A 112 -10.24 1.63 0.48
N LEU A 113 -11.42 1.09 0.19
CA LEU A 113 -12.42 0.78 1.20
C LEU A 113 -11.86 -0.22 2.23
N MET A 114 -11.22 -1.29 1.76
CA MET A 114 -10.58 -2.28 2.63
C MET A 114 -9.47 -1.67 3.49
N ILE A 115 -8.63 -0.81 2.92
CA ILE A 115 -7.53 -0.13 3.61
C ILE A 115 -8.05 0.76 4.76
N ILE A 116 -9.15 1.47 4.53
CA ILE A 116 -9.76 2.35 5.54
C ILE A 116 -10.46 1.53 6.62
N ILE A 117 -11.22 0.49 6.26
CA ILE A 117 -12.05 -0.26 7.22
C ILE A 117 -11.22 -1.23 8.06
N TYR A 118 -10.26 -1.92 7.45
CA TYR A 118 -9.54 -3.04 8.07
C TYR A 118 -8.93 -2.72 9.45
N PRO A 119 -8.28 -1.57 9.70
CA PRO A 119 -7.73 -1.24 11.02
C PRO A 119 -8.77 -1.22 12.15
N PHE A 120 -10.04 -0.94 11.84
CA PHE A 120 -11.12 -0.87 12.83
C PHE A 120 -11.76 -2.23 13.13
N ILE A 121 -11.59 -3.20 12.23
CA ILE A 121 -12.19 -4.54 12.36
C ILE A 121 -11.17 -5.64 12.62
N ILE A 122 -9.86 -5.38 12.46
CA ILE A 122 -8.79 -6.38 12.58
C ILE A 122 -8.85 -7.19 13.90
N GLU A 123 -9.16 -6.55 15.03
CA GLU A 123 -9.26 -7.25 16.33
C GLU A 123 -10.56 -8.06 16.48
N LYS A 124 -11.58 -7.76 15.68
CA LYS A 124 -12.89 -8.45 15.69
C LYS A 124 -12.91 -9.68 14.76
N ILE A 125 -11.96 -9.76 13.82
CA ILE A 125 -11.85 -10.87 12.89
C ILE A 125 -11.23 -12.06 13.63
N THR A 126 -12.02 -13.12 13.80
CA THR A 126 -11.55 -14.38 14.39
C THR A 126 -10.94 -15.29 13.32
N ASN A 127 -11.56 -15.36 12.14
CA ASN A 127 -11.09 -16.19 11.05
C ASN A 127 -9.94 -15.53 10.28
N GLN A 128 -8.77 -16.15 10.39
CA GLN A 128 -7.52 -15.69 9.80
C GLN A 128 -7.55 -15.57 8.27
N ILE A 129 -8.43 -16.31 7.60
CA ILE A 129 -8.59 -16.23 6.14
C ILE A 129 -8.96 -14.81 5.71
N TYR A 130 -9.76 -14.09 6.50
CA TYR A 130 -10.15 -12.71 6.16
C TYR A 130 -8.98 -11.71 6.23
N HIS A 131 -8.02 -11.92 7.14
CA HIS A 131 -6.78 -11.15 7.15
C HIS A 131 -5.95 -11.42 5.89
N LEU A 132 -5.89 -12.68 5.45
CA LEU A 132 -5.21 -13.04 4.20
C LEU A 132 -5.90 -12.41 2.99
N ILE A 133 -7.23 -12.48 2.90
CA ILE A 133 -8.00 -11.82 1.84
C ILE A 133 -7.65 -10.33 1.79
N TYR A 134 -7.58 -9.65 2.95
CA TYR A 134 -7.15 -8.26 3.00
C TYR A 134 -5.77 -8.03 2.40
N PHE A 135 -4.74 -8.71 2.92
CA PHE A 135 -3.37 -8.47 2.46
C PHE A 135 -3.19 -8.85 1.00
N TYR A 136 -3.70 -9.99 0.55
CA TYR A 136 -3.57 -10.41 -0.84
C TYR A 136 -4.38 -9.55 -1.80
N TYR A 137 -5.61 -9.16 -1.46
CA TYR A 137 -6.41 -8.30 -2.34
C TYR A 137 -5.73 -6.93 -2.56
N VAL A 138 -5.39 -6.22 -1.48
CA VAL A 138 -4.70 -4.92 -1.55
C VAL A 138 -3.38 -5.07 -2.32
N GLY A 139 -2.64 -6.13 -2.03
CA GLY A 139 -1.40 -6.43 -2.71
C GLY A 139 -1.56 -6.71 -4.21
N ILE A 140 -2.59 -7.46 -4.62
CA ILE A 140 -2.88 -7.73 -6.04
C ILE A 140 -3.23 -6.43 -6.76
N VAL A 141 -4.01 -5.54 -6.15
CA VAL A 141 -4.32 -4.22 -6.75
C VAL A 141 -3.04 -3.39 -6.94
N MET A 142 -2.11 -3.40 -5.99
CA MET A 142 -0.78 -2.80 -6.17
C MET A 142 0.02 -3.47 -7.29
N LEU A 143 0.01 -4.81 -7.35
CA LEU A 143 0.68 -5.58 -8.40
C LEU A 143 0.15 -5.21 -9.80
N MET A 144 -1.16 -5.16 -9.97
CA MET A 144 -1.82 -4.78 -11.23
C MET A 144 -1.49 -3.34 -11.63
N THR A 145 -1.31 -2.45 -10.65
CA THR A 145 -0.83 -1.08 -10.91
C THR A 145 0.57 -1.09 -11.52
N TYR A 146 1.48 -1.97 -11.05
CA TYR A 146 2.80 -2.12 -11.65
C TYR A 146 2.77 -2.79 -13.02
N VAL A 147 1.89 -3.78 -13.24
CA VAL A 147 1.69 -4.38 -14.58
C VAL A 147 1.32 -3.30 -15.58
N ALA A 148 0.29 -2.50 -15.27
CA ALA A 148 -0.15 -1.41 -16.13
C ALA A 148 0.96 -0.37 -16.37
N ARG A 149 1.81 -0.09 -15.37
CA ARG A 149 2.97 0.79 -15.56
C ARG A 149 4.04 0.19 -16.46
N ILE A 150 4.36 -1.08 -16.31
CA ILE A 150 5.36 -1.78 -17.14
C ILE A 150 4.88 -1.84 -18.60
N ASN A 151 3.58 -2.01 -18.82
CA ASN A 151 2.94 -2.02 -20.14
C ASN A 151 2.82 -0.63 -20.78
N GLY A 152 3.21 0.45 -20.09
CA GLY A 152 3.08 1.82 -20.61
C GLY A 152 1.64 2.34 -20.65
N GLU A 153 0.72 1.74 -19.89
CA GLU A 153 -0.70 2.14 -19.89
C GLU A 153 -0.97 3.46 -19.13
N PHE A 154 0.06 4.07 -18.54
CA PHE A 154 -0.02 5.35 -17.86
C PHE A 154 0.45 6.48 -18.79
N VAL A 155 -0.51 7.18 -19.38
CA VAL A 155 -0.28 8.28 -20.33
C VAL A 155 0.60 9.37 -19.70
N GLY A 156 1.68 9.77 -20.38
CA GLY A 156 2.64 10.78 -19.92
C GLY A 156 3.46 10.36 -18.70
N ALA A 157 3.58 9.06 -18.46
CA ALA A 157 4.22 8.52 -17.27
C ALA A 157 5.02 7.27 -17.62
N GLU A 158 6.24 7.48 -18.11
CA GLU A 158 7.12 6.39 -18.59
C GLU A 158 7.38 5.31 -17.54
N PRO A 159 7.52 4.03 -17.96
CA PRO A 159 7.94 2.94 -17.11
C PRO A 159 9.35 3.15 -16.56
N GLU A 160 9.58 2.77 -15.31
CA GLU A 160 10.88 2.85 -14.63
C GLU A 160 11.34 1.46 -14.20
N ILE A 161 12.67 1.29 -14.08
CA ILE A 161 13.27 0.04 -13.55
C ILE A 161 12.66 -0.33 -12.19
N PHE A 162 12.35 0.67 -11.36
CA PHE A 162 11.67 0.47 -10.08
C PHE A 162 10.37 -0.34 -10.22
N HIS A 163 9.56 -0.13 -11.26
CA HIS A 163 8.30 -0.86 -11.43
C HIS A 163 8.53 -2.35 -11.62
N LYS A 164 9.56 -2.72 -12.40
CA LYS A 164 9.96 -4.13 -12.62
C LYS A 164 10.47 -4.77 -11.32
N ILE A 165 11.34 -4.06 -10.58
CA ILE A 165 11.88 -4.53 -9.30
C ILE A 165 10.74 -4.72 -8.29
N ALA A 166 9.87 -3.73 -8.14
CA ALA A 166 8.73 -3.78 -7.23
C ALA A 166 7.78 -4.93 -7.56
N PHE A 167 7.47 -5.14 -8.84
CA PHE A 167 6.64 -6.25 -9.32
C PHE A 167 7.24 -7.60 -8.92
N ILE A 168 8.50 -7.86 -9.27
CA ILE A 168 9.20 -9.12 -8.96
C ILE A 168 9.24 -9.34 -7.45
N PHE A 169 9.63 -8.30 -6.69
CA PHE A 169 9.72 -8.39 -5.24
C PHE A 169 8.38 -8.73 -4.59
N LEU A 170 7.29 -8.10 -5.03
CA LEU A 170 5.94 -8.36 -4.52
C LEU A 170 5.48 -9.79 -4.81
N ILE A 171 5.76 -10.33 -6.00
CA ILE A 171 5.51 -11.75 -6.32
C ILE A 171 6.28 -12.67 -5.38
N LEU A 172 7.56 -12.42 -5.17
CA LEU A 172 8.38 -13.25 -4.27
C LEU A 172 7.84 -13.23 -2.83
N VAL A 173 7.37 -12.08 -2.35
CA VAL A 173 6.72 -11.97 -1.04
C VAL A 173 5.43 -12.78 -1.00
N PHE A 174 4.57 -12.69 -2.02
CA PHE A 174 3.32 -13.46 -2.09
C PHE A 174 3.55 -14.97 -2.08
N LEU A 175 4.51 -15.44 -2.89
CA LEU A 175 4.87 -16.85 -2.96
C LEU A 175 5.43 -17.34 -1.63
N LYS A 176 6.38 -16.60 -1.03
CA LYS A 176 7.01 -16.98 0.24
C LYS A 176 6.00 -17.03 1.39
N PHE A 177 5.19 -15.99 1.54
CA PHE A 177 4.22 -15.92 2.62
C PHE A 177 3.09 -16.92 2.39
N GLY A 178 2.62 -17.05 1.15
CA GLY A 178 1.55 -17.97 0.76
C GLY A 178 1.93 -19.43 0.99
N TYR A 179 3.13 -19.83 0.58
CA TYR A 179 3.66 -21.16 0.86
C TYR A 179 3.71 -21.45 2.36
N THR A 180 4.18 -20.47 3.16
CA THR A 180 4.26 -20.64 4.61
C THR A 180 2.88 -20.75 5.25
N PHE A 181 1.93 -19.89 4.88
CA PHE A 181 0.55 -19.97 5.36
C PHE A 181 -0.10 -21.30 4.97
N TYR A 182 0.11 -21.77 3.74
CA TYR A 182 -0.39 -23.07 3.29
C TYR A 182 0.19 -24.23 4.11
N LYS A 183 1.49 -24.22 4.40
CA LYS A 183 2.14 -25.23 5.25
C LYS A 183 1.57 -25.22 6.67
N GLN A 184 1.25 -24.04 7.20
CA GLN A 184 0.71 -23.85 8.54
C GLN A 184 -0.81 -23.83 8.61
N ARG A 185 -1.51 -24.23 7.54
CA ARG A 185 -2.98 -24.06 7.43
C ARG A 185 -3.79 -24.73 8.53
N LYS A 186 -3.24 -25.75 9.19
CA LYS A 186 -3.88 -26.43 10.33
C LYS A 186 -4.05 -25.50 11.53
N ASN A 187 -3.22 -24.44 11.63
CA ASN A 187 -3.31 -23.43 12.68
C ASN A 187 -4.42 -22.40 12.44
N PHE A 188 -5.03 -22.34 11.23
CA PHE A 188 -6.15 -21.43 10.93
C PHE A 188 -7.51 -21.92 11.45
N LYS A 189 -7.63 -23.21 11.82
CA LYS A 189 -8.89 -23.85 12.23
C LYS A 189 -9.08 -23.90 13.76
N LYS A 190 -8.21 -23.25 14.53
CA LYS A 190 -8.35 -23.06 15.99
C LYS A 190 -8.77 -21.63 16.26
#